data_AF-A0AAV9BXC2-F1
#
_entry.id   AF-A0AAV9BXC2-F1
#
_cell.length_a   1.000
_cell.length_b   1.000
_cell.length_c   1.000
_cell.angle_alpha   90.00
_cell.angle_beta   90.00
_cell.angle_gamma   90.00
#
_symmetry.space_group_name_H-M   'P 1'
#
loop_
_entity.id
_entity.type
_entity.pdbx_description
1 polymer ?
#
loop_
_entity_poly.entity_id
_entity_poly.type
_entity_poly.pdbx_seq_one_letter_code
_entity_poly.pdbx_strand_id
1 'polypeptide(L)'
;MHGFLIIRFSFETCKRLLREYPNPGPGKCNHVDFKAAKILKNRWVNTGEAIVGSIPGVEVGDVFRYRIGLLMVGLHRRNMAGIDFKGRRPHHLQCLLGDIGWVSHEAEEIMEEEGEPSDNAVDP
;
A
#
# COMPACT_ATOMS: atom_id res chain seq x y z
N MET A 1 14.53 2.57 12.23
CA MET A 1 14.73 1.33 11.43
C MET A 1 13.49 0.42 11.30
N HIS A 2 12.51 0.44 12.22
CA HIS A 2 11.39 -0.51 12.14
C HIS A 2 10.39 -0.28 10.98
N GLY A 3 10.15 0.98 10.57
CA GLY A 3 9.15 1.28 9.52
C GLY A 3 9.52 0.73 8.14
N PHE A 4 10.77 0.90 7.68
CA PHE A 4 11.27 0.31 6.44
C PHE A 4 11.01 -1.20 6.34
N LEU A 5 11.29 -1.95 7.42
CA LEU A 5 11.04 -3.40 7.47
C LEU A 5 9.55 -3.71 7.34
N ILE A 6 8.68 -2.92 7.94
CA ILE A 6 7.22 -3.11 7.87
C ILE A 6 6.72 -2.89 6.43
N ILE A 7 7.23 -1.87 5.74
CA ILE A 7 6.91 -1.59 4.33
C ILE A 7 7.32 -2.77 3.46
N ARG A 8 8.57 -3.25 3.62
CA ARG A 8 9.09 -4.42 2.88
C ARG A 8 8.31 -5.69 3.18
N PHE A 9 8.03 -6.01 4.45
CA PHE A 9 7.26 -7.19 4.83
C PHE A 9 5.82 -7.15 4.33
N SER A 10 5.18 -5.97 4.36
CA SER A 10 3.84 -5.78 3.81
C SER A 10 3.83 -6.10 2.31
N PHE A 11 4.77 -5.52 1.57
CA PHE A 11 4.89 -5.78 0.14
C PHE A 11 5.13 -7.25 -0.19
N GLU A 12 6.08 -7.89 0.49
CA GLU A 12 6.41 -9.29 0.23
C GLU A 12 5.25 -10.22 0.61
N THR A 13 4.55 -9.93 1.71
CA THR A 13 3.36 -10.70 2.10
C THR A 13 2.25 -10.56 1.06
N CYS A 14 2.02 -9.36 0.52
CA CYS A 14 1.05 -9.14 -0.56
C CYS A 14 1.43 -9.93 -1.82
N LYS A 15 2.72 -9.89 -2.24
CA LYS A 15 3.20 -10.67 -3.39
C LYS A 15 2.98 -12.17 -3.20
N ARG A 16 3.29 -12.69 -2.02
CA ARG A 16 3.07 -14.11 -1.71
C ARG A 16 1.58 -14.49 -1.79
N LEU A 17 0.70 -13.66 -1.22
CA LEU A 17 -0.75 -13.90 -1.24
C LEU A 17 -1.34 -13.82 -2.66
N LEU A 18 -0.81 -12.96 -3.52
CA LEU A 18 -1.21 -12.90 -4.93
C LEU A 18 -0.83 -14.18 -5.69
N ARG A 19 0.35 -14.76 -5.39
CA ARG A 19 0.79 -16.03 -5.98
C ARG A 19 -0.02 -17.23 -5.48
N GLU A 20 -0.40 -17.24 -4.21
CA GLU A 20 -1.15 -18.35 -3.59
C GLU A 20 -2.63 -18.33 -3.98
N TYR A 21 -3.22 -17.12 -4.12
CA TYR A 21 -4.61 -16.94 -4.49
C TYR A 21 -4.72 -16.09 -5.77
N PRO A 22 -4.25 -16.60 -6.93
CA PRO A 22 -4.40 -15.92 -8.20
C PRO A 22 -5.87 -15.95 -8.60
N ASN A 23 -6.41 -14.81 -9.05
CA ASN A 23 -7.80 -14.62 -9.49
C ASN A 23 -8.90 -14.96 -8.47
N PRO A 24 -9.55 -13.96 -7.84
CA PRO A 24 -10.63 -14.19 -6.88
C PRO A 24 -11.95 -14.67 -7.54
N GLY A 25 -11.98 -14.80 -8.87
CA GLY A 25 -13.18 -15.09 -9.66
C GLY A 25 -13.95 -13.82 -10.05
N PRO A 26 -14.84 -13.90 -11.04
CA PRO A 26 -15.59 -12.75 -11.54
C PRO A 26 -16.43 -12.11 -10.43
N GLY A 27 -16.38 -10.78 -10.33
CA GLY A 27 -17.11 -10.01 -9.32
C GLY A 27 -16.50 -10.02 -7.92
N LYS A 28 -15.29 -10.57 -7.72
CA LYS A 28 -14.59 -10.53 -6.44
C LYS A 28 -13.33 -9.67 -6.52
N CYS A 29 -13.06 -8.96 -5.44
CA CYS A 29 -11.83 -8.20 -5.22
C CYS A 29 -10.84 -9.04 -4.40
N ASN A 30 -9.60 -9.18 -4.87
CA ASN A 30 -8.55 -9.82 -4.08
C ASN A 30 -7.89 -8.78 -3.18
N HIS A 31 -8.50 -8.53 -2.02
CA HIS A 31 -7.95 -7.66 -0.97
C HIS A 31 -6.74 -8.31 -0.27
N VAL A 32 -5.70 -8.63 -1.03
CA VAL A 32 -4.45 -9.22 -0.54
C VAL A 32 -3.75 -8.33 0.47
N ASP A 33 -3.91 -7.02 0.31
CA ASP A 33 -3.40 -5.99 1.21
C ASP A 33 -4.07 -6.08 2.59
N PHE A 34 -5.39 -6.24 2.66
CA PHE A 34 -6.09 -6.48 3.94
C PHE A 34 -5.71 -7.82 4.57
N LYS A 35 -5.55 -8.88 3.76
CA LYS A 35 -5.09 -10.18 4.25
C LYS A 35 -3.67 -10.07 4.83
N ALA A 36 -2.75 -9.43 4.12
CA ALA A 36 -1.39 -9.17 4.60
C ALA A 36 -1.37 -8.35 5.89
N ALA A 37 -2.20 -7.31 5.96
CA ALA A 37 -2.28 -6.45 7.14
C ALA A 37 -2.81 -7.17 8.38
N LYS A 38 -3.74 -8.13 8.21
CA LYS A 38 -4.19 -9.03 9.29
C LYS A 38 -3.06 -9.94 9.77
N ILE A 39 -2.32 -10.56 8.84
CA ILE A 39 -1.16 -11.42 9.17
C ILE A 39 -0.09 -10.63 9.93
N LEU A 40 0.15 -9.39 9.52
CA LEU A 40 1.20 -8.55 10.08
C LEU A 40 0.72 -7.69 11.26
N LYS A 41 -0.45 -7.95 11.85
CA LYS A 41 -1.07 -7.05 12.85
C LYS A 41 -0.17 -6.69 14.03
N ASN A 42 0.58 -7.67 14.54
CA ASN A 42 1.50 -7.48 15.67
C ASN A 42 2.79 -6.71 15.31
N ARG A 43 2.99 -6.39 14.03
CA ARG A 43 4.13 -5.62 13.54
C ARG A 43 3.79 -4.17 13.24
N TRP A 44 2.53 -3.75 13.42
CA TRP A 44 2.16 -2.36 13.20
C TRP A 44 2.84 -1.47 14.24
N VAL A 45 3.26 -0.28 13.83
CA VAL A 45 3.93 0.70 14.68
C VAL A 45 3.16 2.00 14.67
N ASN A 46 3.45 2.87 15.64
CA ASN A 46 2.83 4.19 15.75
C ASN A 46 1.29 4.14 15.77
N THR A 47 0.71 3.07 16.35
CA THR A 47 -0.74 2.82 16.40
C THR A 47 -1.48 3.64 17.47
N GLY A 48 -0.75 4.43 18.24
CA GLY A 48 -1.28 5.29 19.31
C GLY A 48 -1.84 6.62 18.79
N GLU A 49 -1.53 7.71 19.50
CA GLU A 49 -1.96 9.04 19.08
C GLU A 49 -1.36 9.46 17.73
N ALA A 50 -2.06 10.36 17.03
CA ALA A 50 -1.49 11.02 15.85
C ALA A 50 -0.20 11.74 16.22
N ILE A 51 0.84 11.38 15.48
CA ILE A 51 2.14 12.05 15.47
C ILE A 51 2.05 13.21 14.47
N VAL A 52 2.47 14.39 14.91
CA VAL A 52 2.59 15.57 14.04
C VAL A 52 4.06 15.74 13.70
N GLY A 53 4.37 15.88 12.41
CA GLY A 53 5.75 15.95 11.92
C GLY A 53 6.27 14.59 11.48
N SER A 54 7.58 14.37 11.64
CA SER A 54 8.25 13.15 11.16
C SER A 54 7.77 11.90 11.90
N ILE A 55 7.44 10.85 11.13
CA ILE A 55 7.04 9.55 11.68
C ILE A 55 8.28 8.70 11.96
N PRO A 56 8.47 8.18 13.19
CA PRO A 56 9.61 7.33 13.50
C PRO A 56 9.70 6.10 12.58
N GLY A 57 10.81 6.00 11.85
CA GLY A 57 11.09 4.89 10.95
C GLY A 57 10.47 4.97 9.55
N VAL A 58 9.87 6.10 9.19
CA VAL A 58 9.46 6.43 7.82
C VAL A 58 10.28 7.62 7.34
N GLU A 59 10.86 7.50 6.15
CA GLU A 59 11.72 8.52 5.56
C GLU A 59 11.13 9.07 4.25
N VAL A 60 11.56 10.27 3.86
CA VAL A 60 11.17 10.85 2.58
C VAL A 60 11.75 9.97 1.46
N GLY A 61 10.89 9.53 0.54
CA GLY A 61 11.24 8.59 -0.51
C GLY A 61 10.77 7.15 -0.25
N ASP A 62 10.27 6.83 0.95
CA ASP A 62 9.61 5.54 1.19
C ASP A 62 8.37 5.38 0.30
N VAL A 63 8.29 4.24 -0.40
CA VAL A 63 7.21 3.94 -1.35
C VAL A 63 6.23 2.92 -0.77
N PHE A 64 4.93 3.27 -0.79
CA PHE A 64 3.85 2.42 -0.32
C PHE A 64 2.97 1.97 -1.49
N ARG A 65 2.90 0.65 -1.74
CA ARG A 65 2.07 0.09 -2.82
C ARG A 65 0.57 0.09 -2.50
N TYR A 66 0.21 0.04 -1.22
CA TYR A 66 -1.17 -0.03 -0.76
C TYR A 66 -1.43 0.94 0.38
N ARG A 67 -2.65 1.49 0.45
CA ARG A 67 -3.08 2.38 1.55
C ARG A 67 -2.91 1.74 2.92
N ILE A 68 -3.08 0.42 3.03
CA ILE A 68 -2.93 -0.29 4.30
C ILE A 68 -1.51 -0.17 4.87
N GLY A 69 -0.49 -0.02 4.03
CA GLY A 69 0.88 0.21 4.46
C GLY A 69 1.03 1.52 5.25
N LEU A 70 0.28 2.56 4.87
CA LEU A 70 0.26 3.84 5.59
C LEU A 70 -0.34 3.69 6.99
N LEU A 71 -1.37 2.85 7.13
CA LEU A 71 -2.00 2.51 8.42
C LEU A 71 -1.06 1.70 9.31
N MET A 72 -0.30 0.77 8.73
CA MET A 72 0.63 -0.08 9.47
C MET A 72 1.79 0.68 10.10
N VAL A 73 2.22 1.79 9.47
CA VAL A 73 3.32 2.64 9.98
C VAL A 73 2.83 3.88 10.73
N GLY A 74 1.52 4.12 10.78
CA GLY A 74 0.91 5.27 11.47
C GLY A 74 1.00 6.60 10.73
N LEU A 75 1.26 6.59 9.41
CA LEU A 75 1.24 7.81 8.58
C LEU A 75 -0.20 8.28 8.30
N HIS A 76 -1.14 7.34 8.24
CA HIS A 76 -2.56 7.62 8.02
C HIS A 76 -3.41 6.61 8.79
N ARG A 77 -4.38 7.05 9.60
CA ARG A 77 -5.14 6.12 10.48
C ARG A 77 -6.50 5.71 9.92
N ARG A 78 -6.92 6.24 8.77
CA ARG A 78 -8.24 6.00 8.17
C ARG A 78 -8.12 5.14 6.92
N ASN A 79 -8.79 4.00 6.91
CA ASN A 79 -8.77 3.09 5.78
C ASN A 79 -9.51 3.64 4.53
N MET A 80 -10.62 4.35 4.74
CA MET A 80 -11.53 4.78 3.66
C MET A 80 -11.62 6.30 3.48
N ALA A 81 -11.01 7.09 4.36
CA ALA A 81 -11.01 8.55 4.24
C ALA A 81 -9.66 9.02 3.66
N GLY A 82 -9.67 9.97 2.74
CA GLY A 82 -8.44 10.55 2.19
C GLY A 82 -7.69 11.45 3.19
N ILE A 83 -8.37 11.96 4.21
CA ILE A 83 -7.81 12.92 5.18
C ILE A 83 -7.90 12.34 6.59
N ASP A 84 -6.80 12.46 7.35
CA ASP A 84 -6.72 12.12 8.76
C ASP A 84 -6.34 13.35 9.58
N PHE A 85 -7.00 13.56 10.72
CA PHE A 85 -6.87 14.77 11.54
C PHE A 85 -6.79 14.44 13.03
N LYS A 86 -6.11 15.29 13.81
CA LYS A 86 -6.01 15.18 15.28
C LYS A 86 -7.06 16.09 15.93
N GLY A 87 -7.89 15.56 16.85
CA GLY A 87 -8.85 16.34 17.65
C GLY A 87 -10.17 15.62 17.98
N ARG A 88 -10.79 15.93 19.13
CA ARG A 88 -12.19 15.58 19.44
C ARG A 88 -13.10 16.73 18.96
N ARG A 89 -14.09 16.40 18.11
CA ARG A 89 -14.93 17.35 17.33
C ARG A 89 -15.92 18.17 18.19
N PRO A 90 -16.65 19.18 17.66
CA PRO A 90 -17.73 19.01 16.64
C PRO A 90 -17.68 20.11 15.55
N HIS A 91 -17.78 19.84 14.25
CA HIS A 91 -19.00 19.67 13.44
C HIS A 91 -18.54 19.51 11.98
N HIS A 92 -19.35 18.87 11.14
CA HIS A 92 -19.32 18.87 9.67
C HIS A 92 -18.09 19.44 8.96
N LEU A 93 -17.24 18.55 8.44
CA LEU A 93 -16.50 18.77 7.19
C LEU A 93 -16.44 17.41 6.49
N GLN A 94 -17.56 17.06 5.87
CA GLN A 94 -17.62 16.09 4.80
C GLN A 94 -17.43 16.89 3.50
N CYS A 95 -16.24 16.87 2.91
CA CYS A 95 -16.05 17.29 1.52
C CYS A 95 -14.96 16.42 0.87
N LEU A 96 -15.44 15.58 -0.07
CA LEU A 96 -14.85 15.16 -1.36
C LEU A 96 -13.39 14.65 -1.29
N LEU A 97 -13.11 13.37 -1.54
CA LEU A 97 -13.37 12.68 -2.81
C LEU A 97 -13.99 11.29 -2.59
N GLY A 98 -15.24 11.14 -3.03
CA GLY A 98 -15.54 10.00 -3.90
C GLY A 98 -14.74 10.19 -5.19
N ASP A 99 -14.35 9.07 -5.83
CA ASP A 99 -13.50 8.99 -7.02
C ASP A 99 -12.00 8.73 -6.76
N ILE A 100 -11.67 7.90 -5.76
CA ILE A 100 -10.62 6.92 -6.04
C ILE A 100 -11.37 5.60 -6.15
N GLY A 101 -11.75 5.29 -7.39
CA GLY A 101 -12.24 3.99 -7.78
C GLY A 101 -11.43 2.92 -7.05
N TRP A 102 -12.16 1.90 -6.61
CA TRP A 102 -11.58 0.59 -6.45
C TRP A 102 -10.58 0.36 -7.58
N VAL A 103 -9.28 0.38 -7.30
CA VAL A 103 -8.28 -0.13 -8.26
C VAL A 103 -8.42 -1.65 -8.23
N SER A 104 -9.54 -2.10 -8.75
CA SER A 104 -9.67 -3.36 -9.47
C SER A 104 -9.51 -2.93 -10.91
N HIS A 105 -8.38 -3.30 -11.52
CA HIS A 105 -8.12 -3.43 -12.97
C HIS A 105 -6.98 -2.63 -13.63
N GLU A 106 -6.29 -1.68 -12.98
CA GLU A 106 -5.22 -0.92 -13.67
C GLU A 106 -3.90 -0.89 -12.87
N ALA A 107 -3.29 -2.05 -12.70
CA ALA A 107 -1.92 -2.16 -12.18
C ALA A 107 -1.02 -3.09 -13.02
N GLU A 108 -1.47 -3.49 -14.22
CA GLU A 108 -0.70 -4.37 -15.11
C GLU A 108 0.15 -3.62 -16.15
N GLU A 109 0.00 -2.30 -16.31
CA GLU A 109 0.64 -1.60 -17.45
C GLU A 109 1.97 -0.88 -17.14
N ILE A 110 2.59 -1.08 -15.97
CA ILE A 110 3.86 -0.39 -15.61
C ILE A 110 5.00 -1.36 -15.29
N MET A 111 5.07 -2.53 -15.96
CA MET A 111 6.22 -3.44 -15.83
C MET A 111 6.75 -4.04 -17.15
N GLU A 112 6.40 -3.51 -18.32
CA GLU A 112 6.89 -4.05 -19.62
C GLU A 112 7.81 -3.13 -20.45
N GLU A 113 8.20 -1.95 -19.98
CA GLU A 113 9.24 -1.14 -20.64
C GLU A 113 10.57 -1.15 -19.87
N GLU A 114 11.26 -2.29 -19.87
CA GLU A 114 12.72 -2.31 -19.77
C GLU A 114 13.19 -3.29 -20.86
N GLY A 115 13.56 -2.71 -22.01
CA GLY A 115 14.00 -3.45 -23.17
C GLY A 115 15.32 -4.16 -22.92
N GLU A 116 15.43 -5.41 -23.40
CA GLU A 116 16.73 -6.03 -23.59
C GLU A 116 17.37 -5.55 -24.91
N PRO A 117 18.68 -5.25 -24.91
CA PRO A 117 19.39 -4.78 -26.10
C PRO A 117 19.58 -5.91 -27.11
N SER A 118 19.36 -5.60 -28.38
CA SER A 118 19.67 -6.49 -29.49
C SER A 118 21.19 -6.69 -29.59
N ASP A 119 21.68 -7.86 -29.19
CA ASP A 119 23.05 -8.28 -29.45
C ASP A 119 23.19 -8.87 -30.87
N ASN A 120 24.31 -8.47 -31.48
CA ASN A 120 24.64 -8.56 -32.89
C ASN A 120 24.93 -9.99 -33.41
N ALA A 121 24.72 -10.14 -34.72
CA ALA A 121 25.56 -10.86 -35.70
C ALA A 121 26.05 -12.28 -35.38
N VAL A 122 25.53 -13.26 -36.13
CA VAL A 122 26.35 -14.39 -36.63
C VAL A 122 25.95 -14.68 -38.08
N ASP A 123 26.87 -14.36 -38.98
CA ASP A 123 26.90 -14.76 -40.40
C ASP A 123 27.30 -16.25 -40.50
N PRO A 124 26.78 -16.99 -41.48
CA PRO A 124 27.72 -17.59 -42.45
C PRO A 124 27.27 -17.51 -43.92
#